data_AF-A0A136KLP7-F1
#
_entry.id   AF-A0A136KLP7-F1
#
_cell.length_a   1.000
_cell.length_b   1.000
_cell.length_c   1.000
_cell.angle_alpha   90.00
_cell.angle_beta   90.00
_cell.angle_gamma   90.00
#
_symmetry.space_group_name_H-M   'P 1'
#
loop_
_entity.id
_entity.type
_entity.pdbx_description
1 polymer ?
#
loop_
_entity_poly.entity_id
_entity_poly.type
_entity_poly.pdbx_seq_one_letter_code
_entity_poly.pdbx_strand_id
1 'polypeptide(L)'
;MSKKFEQVEEIIATIHSAFPHLPQSARRFITELLPYIGFCTAIGLGIYAVTYSSPTLFVPNLFLMKAVLLLCAMVLIVSFKPLSLWMKKGWYNLFYASLIQLLLTLMFFNVYTLGAQIFVWYVLFEVKTEYS
;
A
#
# COMPACT_ATOMS: atom_id res chain seq x y z
N MET A 1 7.74 0.11 -17.85
CA MET A 1 8.22 -0.11 -16.47
C MET A 1 9.65 -0.62 -16.54
N SER A 2 10.44 -0.45 -15.48
CA SER A 2 11.77 -1.08 -15.39
C SER A 2 11.59 -2.59 -15.16
N LYS A 3 12.30 -3.45 -15.91
CA LYS A 3 12.23 -4.92 -15.84
C LYS A 3 12.30 -5.50 -14.42
N LYS A 4 12.94 -4.79 -13.48
CA LYS A 4 13.07 -5.23 -12.07
C LYS A 4 11.76 -5.13 -11.28
N PHE A 5 10.88 -4.20 -11.63
CA PHE A 5 9.60 -4.05 -10.93
C PHE A 5 8.60 -5.11 -11.35
N GLU A 6 8.59 -5.46 -12.64
CA GLU A 6 7.80 -6.57 -13.16
C GLU A 6 8.18 -7.88 -12.45
N GLN A 7 9.47 -8.11 -12.17
CA GLN A 7 9.93 -9.28 -11.41
C GLN A 7 9.38 -9.35 -9.97
N VAL A 8 9.34 -8.23 -9.25
CA VAL A 8 8.78 -8.21 -7.88
C VAL A 8 7.28 -8.50 -7.91
N GLU A 9 6.58 -7.92 -8.89
CA GLU A 9 5.17 -8.18 -9.11
C GLU A 9 4.92 -9.65 -9.47
N GLU A 10 5.73 -10.26 -10.34
CA GLU A 10 5.65 -11.67 -10.73
C GLU A 10 5.87 -12.62 -9.55
N ILE A 11 6.84 -12.32 -8.67
CA ILE A 11 7.08 -13.13 -7.46
C ILE A 11 5.84 -13.12 -6.57
N ILE A 12 5.27 -11.93 -6.31
CA ILE A 12 4.07 -11.80 -5.46
C ILE A 12 2.86 -12.43 -6.15
N ALA A 13 2.71 -12.29 -7.47
CA ALA A 13 1.66 -12.93 -8.25
C ALA A 13 1.75 -14.46 -8.18
N THR A 14 2.97 -15.02 -8.22
CA THR A 14 3.21 -16.45 -8.11
C THR A 14 2.75 -16.95 -6.74
N ILE A 15 3.14 -16.26 -5.67
CA ILE A 15 2.71 -16.59 -4.31
C ILE A 15 1.18 -16.49 -4.19
N HIS A 16 0.58 -15.42 -4.71
CA HIS A 16 -0.87 -15.20 -4.69
C HIS A 16 -1.64 -16.32 -5.39
N SER A 17 -1.14 -16.84 -6.53
CA SER A 17 -1.81 -17.93 -7.26
C SER A 17 -1.93 -19.24 -6.47
N ALA A 18 -1.17 -19.40 -5.38
CA ALA A 18 -1.27 -20.55 -4.49
C ALA A 18 -2.35 -20.41 -3.41
N PHE A 19 -2.93 -19.21 -3.23
CA PHE A 19 -3.95 -18.94 -2.20
C PHE A 19 -5.37 -19.07 -2.76
N PRO A 20 -6.37 -19.40 -1.91
CA PRO A 20 -7.76 -19.43 -2.31
C PRO A 20 -8.23 -18.04 -2.78
N HIS A 21 -8.96 -18.00 -3.90
CA HIS A 21 -9.43 -16.75 -4.49
C HIS A 21 -10.77 -16.30 -3.93
N LEU A 22 -10.97 -14.98 -3.86
CA LEU A 22 -12.21 -14.40 -3.36
C LEU A 22 -13.33 -14.50 -4.42
N PRO A 23 -14.59 -14.70 -3.98
CA PRO A 23 -15.72 -14.66 -4.91
C PRO A 23 -15.82 -13.28 -5.56
N GLN A 24 -16.32 -13.24 -6.80
CA GLN A 24 -16.34 -12.00 -7.61
C GLN A 24 -17.09 -10.85 -6.91
N SER A 25 -18.16 -11.15 -6.18
CA SER A 25 -18.91 -10.16 -5.39
C SER A 25 -18.05 -9.50 -4.32
N ALA A 26 -17.24 -10.28 -3.60
CA ALA A 26 -16.32 -9.74 -2.58
C ALA A 26 -15.22 -8.90 -3.22
N ARG A 27 -14.64 -9.35 -4.34
CA ARG A 27 -13.62 -8.57 -5.08
C ARG A 27 -14.16 -7.21 -5.50
N ARG A 28 -15.34 -7.15 -6.13
CA ARG A 28 -15.98 -5.89 -6.52
C ARG A 28 -16.26 -4.98 -5.33
N PHE A 29 -16.82 -5.52 -4.24
CA PHE A 29 -17.07 -4.75 -3.03
C PHE A 29 -15.78 -4.12 -2.47
N ILE A 30 -14.68 -4.88 -2.44
CA ILE A 30 -13.38 -4.38 -1.99
C ILE A 30 -12.85 -3.31 -2.96
N THR A 31 -12.96 -3.52 -4.28
CA THR A 31 -12.58 -2.54 -5.32
C THR A 31 -13.31 -1.21 -5.14
N GLU A 32 -14.61 -1.25 -4.80
CA GLU A 32 -15.42 -0.06 -4.53
C GLU A 32 -14.98 0.67 -3.25
N LEU A 33 -14.56 -0.06 -2.23
CA LEU A 33 -14.07 0.52 -0.97
C LEU A 33 -12.62 1.01 -1.02
N LEU A 34 -11.80 0.45 -1.91
CA LEU A 34 -10.36 0.70 -2.00
C LEU A 34 -9.98 2.20 -2.05
N PRO A 35 -10.65 3.06 -2.85
CA PRO A 35 -10.36 4.49 -2.89
C PRO A 35 -10.54 5.14 -1.51
N TYR A 36 -11.62 4.81 -0.82
CA TYR A 36 -11.96 5.38 0.49
C TYR A 36 -11.00 4.88 1.57
N ILE A 37 -10.70 3.58 1.58
CA ILE A 37 -9.71 2.99 2.50
C ILE A 37 -8.34 3.63 2.27
N GLY A 38 -7.91 3.77 1.01
CA GLY A 38 -6.66 4.44 0.64
C GLY A 38 -6.62 5.89 1.12
N PHE A 39 -7.71 6.64 0.96
CA PHE A 39 -7.81 8.03 1.41
C PHE A 39 -7.79 8.17 2.93
N CYS A 40 -8.56 7.34 3.65
CA CYS A 40 -8.52 7.30 5.12
C CYS A 40 -7.13 6.94 5.64
N THR A 41 -6.46 5.98 5.00
CA THR A 41 -5.07 5.60 5.31
C THR A 41 -4.14 6.79 5.07
N ALA A 42 -4.33 7.53 3.98
CA ALA A 42 -3.51 8.71 3.69
C ALA A 42 -3.65 9.80 4.76
N ILE A 43 -4.87 10.09 5.21
CA ILE A 43 -5.11 11.03 6.30
C ILE A 43 -4.44 10.54 7.58
N GLY A 44 -4.60 9.26 7.92
CA GLY A 44 -3.97 8.65 9.09
C GLY A 44 -2.44 8.77 9.05
N LEU A 45 -1.82 8.47 7.91
CA LEU A 45 -0.37 8.62 7.70
C LEU A 45 0.08 10.07 7.79
N GLY A 46 -0.70 11.01 7.23
CA GLY A 46 -0.40 12.44 7.31
C GLY A 46 -0.44 12.97 8.74
N ILE A 47 -1.51 12.64 9.49
CA ILE A 47 -1.63 12.99 10.91
C ILE A 47 -0.48 12.37 11.70
N TYR A 48 -0.22 11.07 11.50
CA TYR A 48 0.86 10.37 12.17
C TYR A 48 2.23 11.01 11.86
N ALA A 49 2.52 11.37 10.61
CA ALA A 49 3.78 12.03 10.26
C ALA A 49 3.96 13.37 10.99
N VAL A 50 2.89 14.15 11.16
CA VAL A 50 2.95 15.44 11.84
C VAL A 50 3.12 15.26 13.35
N THR A 51 2.31 14.38 13.97
CA THR A 51 2.28 14.18 15.42
C THR A 51 3.37 13.27 15.96
N TYR A 52 3.96 12.42 15.11
CA TYR A 52 5.00 11.48 15.52
C TYR A 52 6.21 12.23 16.07
N SER A 53 6.58 11.88 17.29
CA SER A 53 7.80 12.31 17.95
C SER A 53 8.42 11.08 18.58
N SER A 54 9.74 10.96 18.46
CA SER A 54 10.50 9.89 19.09
C SER A 54 11.65 10.50 19.86
N PRO A 55 11.75 10.26 21.18
CA PRO A 55 12.89 10.70 21.97
C PRO A 55 14.17 9.88 21.69
N THR A 56 14.04 8.74 21.00
CA THR A 56 15.14 7.79 20.77
C THR A 56 15.75 7.86 19.37
N LEU A 57 15.09 8.53 18.42
CA LEU A 57 15.62 8.69 17.06
C LEU A 57 16.46 9.96 16.94
N PHE A 58 17.62 9.84 16.30
CA PHE A 58 18.42 10.98 15.89
C PHE A 58 17.61 11.90 14.96
N VAL A 59 17.67 13.21 15.19
CA VAL A 59 16.75 14.21 14.60
C VAL A 59 16.65 14.15 13.05
N PRO A 60 17.74 14.01 12.27
CA PRO A 60 17.67 13.78 10.83
C PRO A 60 16.86 12.54 10.40
N ASN A 61 16.97 11.42 11.13
CA ASN A 61 16.23 10.20 10.81
C ASN A 61 14.73 10.38 11.04
N LEU A 62 14.36 11.17 12.05
CA LEU A 62 12.98 11.55 12.31
C LEU A 62 12.39 12.35 11.12
N PHE A 63 13.11 13.35 10.63
CA PHE A 63 12.66 14.15 9.48
C PHE A 63 12.54 13.32 8.20
N LEU A 64 13.50 12.44 7.94
CA LEU A 64 13.44 11.55 6.79
C LEU A 64 12.21 10.63 6.86
N MET A 65 11.94 10.06 8.03
CA MET A 65 10.76 9.20 8.21
C MET A 65 9.46 9.97 8.00
N LYS A 66 9.34 11.20 8.54
CA LYS A 66 8.19 12.07 8.31
C LYS A 66 8.01 12.38 6.82
N ALA A 67 9.10 12.67 6.11
CA ALA A 67 9.06 12.94 4.67
C ALA A 67 8.56 11.72 3.88
N VAL A 68 9.02 10.51 4.20
CA VAL A 68 8.57 9.26 3.56
C VAL A 68 7.08 9.02 3.83
N LEU A 69 6.62 9.20 5.07
CA LEU A 69 5.21 9.02 5.43
C LEU A 69 4.30 10.01 4.71
N LEU A 70 4.70 11.28 4.62
CA LEU A 70 3.99 12.30 3.87
C LEU A 70 3.95 12.01 2.37
N LEU A 71 5.06 11.52 1.80
CA LEU A 71 5.11 11.09 0.41
C LEU A 71 4.13 9.93 0.15
N CYS A 72 4.10 8.93 1.02
CA CYS A 72 3.10 7.85 0.93
C CYS A 72 1.67 8.40 1.01
N ALA A 73 1.38 9.30 1.96
CA ALA A 73 0.07 9.93 2.07
C ALA A 73 -0.33 10.67 0.79
N MET A 74 0.58 11.46 0.19
CA MET A 74 0.32 12.16 -1.07
C MET A 74 0.05 11.18 -2.22
N VAL A 75 0.84 10.12 -2.35
CA VAL A 75 0.61 9.08 -3.37
C VAL A 75 -0.78 8.47 -3.22
N LEU A 76 -1.19 8.12 -1.99
CA LEU A 76 -2.51 7.57 -1.72
C LEU A 76 -3.64 8.57 -2.03
N ILE A 77 -3.49 9.85 -1.70
CA ILE A 77 -4.48 10.90 -2.03
C ILE A 77 -4.64 11.04 -3.54
N VAL A 78 -3.54 11.14 -4.29
CA VAL A 78 -3.57 11.27 -5.76
C VAL A 78 -4.13 10.01 -6.42
N SER A 79 -4.06 8.87 -5.73
CA SER A 79 -4.62 7.60 -6.20
C SER A 79 -6.12 7.49 -6.07
N PHE A 80 -6.78 8.34 -5.27
CA PHE A 80 -8.22 8.29 -5.05
C PHE A 80 -9.00 8.32 -6.37
N LYS A 81 -8.75 9.33 -7.21
CA LYS A 81 -9.45 9.52 -8.50
C LYS A 81 -9.23 8.35 -9.47
N PRO A 82 -8.01 7.88 -9.77
CA PRO A 82 -7.84 6.74 -10.65
C PRO A 82 -8.39 5.43 -10.04
N LEU A 83 -8.38 5.26 -8.71
CA LEU A 83 -9.01 4.10 -8.06
C LEU A 83 -10.53 4.13 -8.19
N SER A 84 -11.17 5.28 -7.98
CA SER A 84 -12.63 5.43 -8.13
C SER A 84 -13.11 5.23 -9.58
N LEU A 85 -12.20 5.46 -10.54
CA LEU A 85 -12.43 5.21 -11.97
C LEU A 85 -11.96 3.83 -12.43
N TRP A 86 -11.55 2.96 -11.50
CA TRP A 86 -11.16 1.57 -11.77
C TRP A 86 -10.01 1.48 -12.79
N MET A 87 -9.10 2.46 -12.77
CA MET A 87 -7.92 2.51 -13.63
C MET A 87 -6.73 1.77 -13.00
N LYS A 88 -6.00 0.98 -13.79
CA LYS A 88 -4.75 0.32 -13.33
C LYS A 88 -3.72 1.26 -12.71
N LYS A 89 -3.67 2.52 -13.15
CA LYS A 89 -2.78 3.54 -12.57
C LYS A 89 -2.98 3.69 -11.05
N GLY A 90 -4.23 3.66 -10.58
CA GLY A 90 -4.54 3.76 -9.15
C GLY A 90 -4.05 2.55 -8.38
N TRP A 91 -4.26 1.35 -8.94
CA TRP A 91 -3.76 0.10 -8.39
C TRP A 91 -2.23 0.09 -8.26
N TYR A 92 -1.51 0.49 -9.31
CA TYR A 92 -0.05 0.57 -9.28
C TYR A 92 0.45 1.52 -8.19
N ASN A 93 -0.20 2.68 -8.03
CA ASN A 93 0.17 3.60 -6.96
C ASN A 93 -0.01 2.99 -5.56
N LEU A 94 -1.10 2.24 -5.32
CA LEU A 94 -1.30 1.53 -4.06
C LEU A 94 -0.22 0.46 -3.85
N PHE A 95 0.08 -0.31 -4.90
CA PHE A 95 1.13 -1.33 -4.85
C PHE A 95 2.50 -0.69 -4.51
N TYR A 96 2.85 0.44 -5.13
CA TYR A 96 4.10 1.15 -4.80
C TYR A 96 4.11 1.74 -3.40
N ALA A 97 3.00 2.35 -2.95
CA ALA A 97 2.89 2.83 -1.57
C ALA A 97 3.07 1.67 -0.57
N SER A 98 2.50 0.50 -0.87
CA SER A 98 2.59 -0.70 -0.05
C SER A 98 4.02 -1.29 -0.01
N LEU A 99 4.78 -1.20 -1.11
CA LEU A 99 6.20 -1.60 -1.12
C LEU A 99 7.04 -0.69 -0.21
N ILE A 100 6.78 0.61 -0.21
CA ILE A 100 7.45 1.55 0.71
C ILE A 100 7.08 1.23 2.16
N GLN A 101 5.80 0.96 2.43
CA GLN A 101 5.33 0.54 3.77
C GLN A 101 5.98 -0.77 4.25
N LEU A 102 6.22 -1.73 3.35
CA LEU A 102 6.98 -2.93 3.70
C LEU A 102 8.39 -2.58 4.18
N LEU A 103 9.11 -1.72 3.46
CA LEU A 103 10.46 -1.30 3.85
C LEU A 103 10.47 -0.65 5.24
N LEU A 104 9.47 0.20 5.53
CA LEU A 104 9.29 0.78 6.86
C LEU A 104 8.99 -0.27 7.92
N THR A 105 8.14 -1.24 7.61
CA THR A 105 7.77 -2.34 8.51
C THR A 105 8.99 -3.22 8.86
N LEU A 106 9.84 -3.51 7.88
CA LEU A 106 11.07 -4.29 8.08
C LEU A 106 12.09 -3.55 8.95
N MET A 107 12.14 -2.22 8.87
CA MET A 107 13.05 -1.41 9.70
C MET A 107 12.75 -1.54 11.20
N PHE A 108 11.48 -1.74 11.57
CA PHE A 108 11.05 -1.93 12.97
C PHE A 108 10.82 -3.39 13.35
N PHE A 109 10.97 -4.32 12.38
CA PHE A 109 10.84 -5.76 12.52
C PHE A 109 9.65 -6.23 13.37
N ASN A 110 8.47 -5.68 13.08
CA ASN A 110 7.24 -6.03 13.79
C ASN A 110 6.43 -7.07 12.99
N VAL A 111 6.26 -8.26 13.57
CA VAL A 111 5.59 -9.41 12.95
C VAL A 111 4.12 -9.11 12.63
N TYR A 112 3.42 -8.38 13.49
CA TYR A 112 2.01 -8.03 13.27
C TYR A 112 1.85 -7.13 12.06
N THR A 113 2.70 -6.11 11.94
CA THR A 113 2.69 -5.21 10.77
C THR A 113 3.12 -5.92 9.50
N LEU A 114 4.05 -6.89 9.59
CA LEU A 114 4.47 -7.69 8.44
C LEU A 114 3.34 -8.60 7.94
N GLY A 115 2.63 -9.28 8.85
CA GLY A 115 1.45 -10.09 8.52
C GLY A 115 0.33 -9.26 7.89
N ALA A 116 0.05 -8.08 8.44
CA ALA A 116 -0.90 -7.13 7.85
C ALA A 116 -0.48 -6.70 6.43
N GLN A 117 0.81 -6.45 6.21
CA GLN A 117 1.35 -6.07 4.90
C GLN A 117 1.18 -7.19 3.86
N ILE A 118 1.43 -8.44 4.24
CA ILE A 118 1.20 -9.62 3.38
C ILE A 118 -0.28 -9.74 3.02
N PHE A 119 -1.18 -9.54 4.00
CA PHE A 119 -2.63 -9.55 3.75
C PHE A 119 -3.05 -8.42 2.80
N VAL A 120 -2.52 -7.21 2.96
CA VAL A 120 -2.78 -6.09 2.03
C VAL A 120 -2.36 -6.44 0.60
N TRP A 121 -1.21 -7.10 0.43
CA TRP A 121 -0.79 -7.58 -0.89
C TRP A 121 -1.70 -8.63 -1.46
N TYR A 122 -2.13 -9.61 -0.67
CA TYR A 122 -3.12 -10.59 -1.11
C TYR A 122 -4.39 -9.89 -1.62
N VAL A 123 -4.95 -8.97 -0.85
CA VAL A 123 -6.16 -8.22 -1.24
C VAL A 123 -5.93 -7.38 -2.49
N LEU A 124 -4.78 -6.71 -2.62
CA LEU A 124 -4.45 -5.91 -3.80
C LEU A 124 -4.41 -6.78 -5.06
N PHE A 125 -3.78 -7.96 -5.01
CA PHE A 125 -3.70 -8.84 -6.17
C PHE A 125 -5.07 -9.46 -6.53
N GLU A 126 -5.91 -9.76 -5.55
CA GLU A 126 -7.29 -10.22 -5.78
C GLU A 126 -8.12 -9.21 -6.57
N VAL A 127 -8.04 -7.91 -6.21
CA VAL A 127 -8.84 -6.87 -6.87
C VAL A 127 -8.22 -6.36 -8.17
N LYS A 128 -6.96 -6.68 -8.46
CA LYS A 128 -6.25 -6.21 -9.65
C LYS A 128 -7.02 -6.48 -10.94
N THR A 129 -7.69 -7.63 -11.03
CA THR A 129 -8.44 -8.04 -12.23
C THR A 129 -9.64 -7.15 -12.53
N GLU A 130 -10.16 -6.42 -11.54
CA GLU A 130 -11.26 -5.47 -11.73
C GLU A 130 -10.77 -4.11 -12.27
N TYR A 131 -9.46 -3.82 -12.20
CA TYR A 131 -8.87 -2.59 -12.74
C TYR A 131 -8.46 -2.77 -14.21
N SER A 132 -8.88 -1.83 -15.07
CA SER A 132 -8.59 -1.84 -16.52
C SER A 132 -7.45 -0.92 -16.92
#